data_AF-A0A3D8PPM9-F1
#
_entry.id   AF-A0A3D8PPM9-F1
#
_cell.length_a   1.000
_cell.length_b   1.000
_cell.length_c   1.000
_cell.angle_alpha   90.00
_cell.angle_beta   90.00
_cell.angle_gamma   90.00
#
_symmetry.space_group_name_H-M   'P 1'
#
loop_
_entity.id
_entity.type
_entity.pdbx_description
1 polymer ?
#
loop_
_entity_poly.entity_id
_entity_poly.type
_entity_poly.pdbx_seq_one_letter_code
_entity_poly.pdbx_strand_id
1 'polypeptide(L)' 'MTQYYIAVTYDVCERNNLYEDMNEYPLDMSIDIDKQVREFAKTDVAPIIKVFESDTSDLKELRLYKEYKFKEYECGCNQ' A
#
# COMPACT_ATOMS: atom_id res chain seq x y z
N MET A 1 1.67 -9.58 22.32
CA MET A 1 2.70 -8.96 21.45
C MET A 1 1.96 -7.95 20.60
N THR A 2 2.47 -6.72 20.48
CA THR A 2 1.84 -5.68 19.67
C THR A 2 2.25 -5.89 18.22
N GLN A 3 1.29 -6.15 17.34
CA GLN A 3 1.53 -6.22 15.90
C GLN A 3 1.45 -4.81 15.32
N TYR A 4 2.44 -4.46 14.50
CA TYR A 4 2.51 -3.19 13.81
C TYR A 4 2.24 -3.42 12.33
N TYR A 5 1.46 -2.53 11.74
CA TYR A 5 1.06 -2.62 10.34
C TYR A 5 1.43 -1.34 9.61
N ILE A 6 2.00 -1.50 8.41
CA ILE A 6 2.36 -0.39 7.52
C ILE A 6 1.82 -0.68 6.13
N ALA A 7 1.20 0.32 5.52
CA ALA A 7 0.76 0.28 4.13
C ALA A 7 1.77 1.04 3.27
N VAL A 8 2.25 0.41 2.21
CA VAL A 8 3.15 1.01 1.22
C VAL A 8 2.39 1.15 -0.09
N THR A 9 2.32 2.37 -0.62
CA THR A 9 1.71 2.67 -1.91
C THR A 9 2.73 2.49 -3.03
N TYR A 10 2.28 1.96 -4.16
CA TYR A 10 3.15 1.70 -5.32
C TYR A 10 2.56 2.33 -6.57
N ASP A 11 3.40 3.06 -7.30
CA ASP A 11 3.11 3.44 -8.68
C ASP A 11 3.47 2.27 -9.60
N VAL A 12 2.54 1.92 -10.48
CA VAL A 12 2.71 0.83 -11.44
C VAL A 12 2.28 1.30 -12.82
N CYS A 13 3.24 1.30 -13.75
CA CYS A 13 3.01 1.59 -15.15
C CYS A 13 3.66 0.51 -16.01
N GLU A 14 2.84 -0.39 -16.56
CA GLU A 14 3.31 -1.51 -17.38
C GLU A 14 4.07 -1.05 -18.62
N ARG A 15 3.68 0.08 -19.23
CA ARG A 15 4.33 0.61 -20.44
C ARG A 15 5.77 1.05 -20.22
N ASN A 16 6.03 1.62 -19.04
CA ASN A 16 7.35 2.10 -18.66
C ASN A 16 8.13 1.05 -17.87
N ASN A 17 7.56 -0.15 -17.67
CA ASN A 17 8.06 -1.17 -16.76
C ASN A 17 8.39 -0.58 -15.37
N LEU A 18 7.52 0.33 -14.90
CA LEU A 18 7.68 1.07 -13.66
C LEU A 18 6.97 0.32 -12.53
N TYR A 19 7.70 0.10 -11.44
CA TYR A 19 7.17 -0.43 -10.19
C TYR A 19 7.96 0.22 -9.05
N GLU A 20 7.46 1.34 -8.54
CA GLU A 20 8.17 2.14 -7.55
C GLU A 20 7.33 2.31 -6.29
N ASP A 21 7.98 2.20 -5.12
CA ASP A 21 7.40 2.60 -3.85
C ASP A 21 7.23 4.13 -3.81
N MET A 22 6.08 4.58 -3.33
CA MET A 22 5.75 6.00 -3.24
C MET A 22 5.80 6.49 -1.79
N ASN A 23 4.86 6.06 -0.97
CA ASN A 23 4.73 6.49 0.42
C ASN A 23 4.45 5.30 1.34
N GLU A 24 4.82 5.49 2.60
CA GLU A 24 4.55 4.53 3.67
C GLU A 24 3.62 5.16 4.72
N TYR A 25 2.59 4.42 5.12
CA TYR A 25 1.57 4.87 6.08
C TYR A 25 1.43 3.87 7.23
N PRO A 26 1.60 4.29 8.49
CA PRO A 26 1.25 3.43 9.62
C PRO A 26 -0.27 3.22 9.64
N LEU A 27 -0.71 1.98 9.86
CA LEU A 27 -2.13 1.65 9.95
C LEU A 27 -2.62 1.77 11.39
N ASP A 28 -3.75 2.46 11.57
CA ASP A 28 -4.46 2.50 12.83
C ASP A 28 -5.38 1.29 12.94
N MET A 29 -5.05 0.36 13.83
CA MET A 29 -5.81 -0.88 14.02
C MET A 29 -7.18 -0.68 14.69
N SER A 30 -7.51 0.53 15.15
CA SER A 30 -8.85 0.90 15.60
C SER A 30 -9.80 1.23 14.43
N ILE A 31 -9.24 1.43 13.23
CA ILE A 31 -9.97 1.73 12.00
C ILE A 31 -9.87 0.52 11.07
N ASP A 32 -10.93 0.25 10.31
CA ASP A 32 -10.92 -0.77 9.27
C ASP A 32 -9.76 -0.55 8.26
N ILE A 33 -8.96 -1.60 8.03
CA ILE A 33 -7.78 -1.53 7.14
C ILE A 33 -8.22 -1.26 5.71
N ASP A 34 -9.29 -1.91 5.22
CA ASP A 34 -9.76 -1.75 3.85
C ASP A 34 -10.20 -0.29 3.59
N LYS A 35 -10.80 0.36 4.60
CA LYS A 35 -11.15 1.78 4.54
C LYS A 35 -9.92 2.69 4.46
N GLN A 36 -8.91 2.46 5.30
CA GLN A 36 -7.67 3.26 5.31
C GLN A 36 -6.92 3.12 3.97
N VAL A 37 -6.74 1.88 3.50
CA VAL A 37 -6.03 1.57 2.26
C VAL A 37 -6.72 2.23 1.06
N ARG A 38 -8.06 2.27 1.01
CA ARG A 38 -8.78 2.99 -0.07
C ARG A 38 -8.50 4.49 -0.06
N GLU A 39 -8.45 5.12 1.11
CA GLU A 39 -8.13 6.55 1.21
C GLU A 39 -6.67 6.84 0.81
N PHE A 40 -5.73 5.95 1.16
CA PHE A 40 -4.34 6.06 0.71
C PHE A 40 -4.22 5.91 -0.80
N ALA A 41 -4.91 4.91 -1.39
CA ALA A 41 -4.91 4.68 -2.83
C ALA A 41 -5.43 5.89 -3.60
N LYS A 42 -6.50 6.51 -3.08
CA LYS A 42 -7.06 7.74 -3.65
C LYS A 42 -6.15 8.96 -3.49
N THR A 43 -5.45 9.07 -2.36
CA THR A 43 -4.57 10.20 -2.06
C THR A 43 -3.33 10.18 -2.94
N ASP A 44 -2.71 9.00 -3.09
CA ASP A 44 -1.49 8.84 -3.86
C ASP A 44 -1.74 8.49 -5.32
N VAL A 45 -3.00 8.23 -5.70
CA VAL A 45 -3.37 7.70 -7.02
C VAL A 45 -2.57 6.42 -7.31
N ALA A 46 -2.51 5.54 -6.31
CA ALA A 46 -1.67 4.35 -6.33
C ALA A 46 -2.48 3.10 -6.75
N PRO A 47 -2.15 2.44 -7.88
CA PRO A 47 -2.83 1.23 -8.32
C PRO A 47 -2.59 0.02 -7.42
N ILE A 48 -1.48 -0.01 -6.68
CA ILE A 48 -1.15 -1.12 -5.79
C ILE A 48 -0.81 -0.56 -4.42
N ILE A 49 -1.32 -1.23 -3.38
CA ILE A 49 -0.90 -1.01 -1.99
C ILE A 49 -0.56 -2.35 -1.37
N LYS A 50 0.60 -2.46 -0.74
CA LYS A 50 0.96 -3.62 0.07
C LYS A 50 0.94 -3.26 1.54
N VAL A 51 0.23 -4.06 2.31
CA VAL A 51 0.23 -4.00 3.77
C VAL A 51 1.22 -5.01 4.28
N PHE A 52 2.16 -4.53 5.09
CA PHE A 52 3.13 -5.34 5.79
C PHE A 52 2.82 -5.34 7.28
N GLU A 53 3.14 -6.45 7.93
CA GLU A 53 3.08 -6.59 9.38
C GLU A 53 4.46 -6.82 9.96
N SER A 54 4.67 -6.38 11.20
CA SER A 54 5.87 -6.66 12.00
C SER A 54 5.51 -6.96 13.44
N ASP A 55 6.25 -7.89 14.03
CA ASP A 55 6.19 -8.20 15.47
C ASP A 55 6.97 -7.17 16.31
N THR A 56 7.73 -6.27 15.68
CA THR A 56 8.58 -5.26 16.34
C THR A 56 8.22 -3.84 15.91
N SER A 57 8.30 -2.88 16.84
CA SER A 57 8.04 -1.46 16.56
C SER A 57 9.06 -0.84 15.60
N ASP A 58 10.25 -1.43 15.52
CA ASP A 58 11.32 -0.97 14.63
C ASP A 58 11.09 -1.35 13.17
N LEU A 59 10.02 -2.09 12.84
CA LEU A 59 9.61 -2.47 11.48
C LEU A 59 10.76 -3.11 10.65
N LYS A 60 11.73 -3.74 11.31
CA LYS A 60 12.91 -4.34 10.64
C LYS A 60 12.58 -5.64 9.92
N GLU A 61 11.64 -6.40 10.46
CA GLU A 61 11.15 -7.64 9.87
C GLU A 61 9.72 -7.41 9.38
N LEU A 62 9.60 -6.95 8.13
CA LEU A 62 8.32 -6.77 7.45
C LEU A 62 7.91 -8.07 6.77
N ARG A 63 6.72 -8.56 7.09
CA ARG A 63 6.09 -9.67 6.39
C ARG A 63 4.92 -9.14 5.58
N LEU A 64 4.85 -9.51 4.30
CA LEU A 64 3.70 -9.12 3.48
C LEU A 64 2.44 -9.78 4.04
N TYR A 65 1.53 -8.95 4.54
CA TYR A 65 0.26 -9.39 5.10
C TYR A 65 -0.80 -9.47 3.99
N LYS A 66 -0.93 -8.42 3.18
CA LYS A 66 -1.95 -8.34 2.13
C LYS A 66 -1.55 -7.38 1.01
N GLU A 67 -1.93 -7.70 -0.21
CA GLU A 67 -1.79 -6.82 -1.37
C GLU A 67 -3.18 -6.39 -1.85
N TYR A 68 -3.31 -5.12 -2.18
CA TYR A 68 -4.50 -4.48 -2.70
C TYR A 68 -4.24 -3.95 -4.09
N LYS A 69 -5.21 -4.15 -4.99
CA LYS A 69 -5.15 -3.67 -6.37
C LYS A 69 -6.35 -2.80 -6.66
N PHE A 70 -6.09 -1.58 -7.10
CA PHE A 70 -7.06 -0.56 -7.43
C PHE A 70 -6.98 -0.24 -8.93
N LYS A 71 -7.78 -0.96 -9.72
CA LYS A 71 -7.81 -0.79 -11.19
C LYS A 71 -8.18 0.61 -11.65
N GLU A 72 -8.91 1.35 -10.82
CA GLU A 72 -9.29 2.74 -11.09
C GLU A 72 -8.10 3.71 -11.08
N TYR A 73 -6.99 3.33 -10.43
CA TYR A 73 -5.74 4.10 -10.40
C TYR A 73 -4.64 3.48 -11.25
N GLU A 74 -4.91 2.36 -11.94
CA GLU A 74 -3.98 1.83 -12.93
C GLU A 74 -3.83 2.87 -14.05
N CYS A 75 -2.58 3.16 -14.41
CA CYS A 75 -2.28 4.13 -15.45
C CYS A 75 -3.03 3.75 -16.73
N GLY A 76 -4.11 4.48 -17.00
CA GLY A 76 -4.96 4.29 -18.16
C GLY A 76 -4.25 4.82 -19.39
N CYS A 77 -3.18 4.17 -19.85
CA CYS A 77 -2.42 4.61 -21.01
C CYS A 77 -3.20 4.51 -22.34
N ASN A 78 -4.53 4.53 -22.35
CA ASN A 78 -5.31 4.67 -23.57
C ASN A 78 -5.48 6.16 -23.93
N GLN A 79 -4.38 6.81 -24.32
CA GLN A 79 -4.42 7.92 -25.28
C GLN A 79 -3.04 8.17 -25.89
#